data_AF-A0A6P8T3R9-F1
#
_entry.id   AF-A0A6P8T3R9-F1
#
_cell.length_a   1.000
_cell.length_b   1.000
_cell.length_c   1.000
_cell.angle_alpha   90.00
_cell.angle_beta   90.00
_cell.angle_gamma   90.00
#
_symmetry.space_group_name_H-M   'P 1'
#
loop_
_entity.id
_entity.type
_entity.pdbx_description
1 polymer ?
#
loop_
_entity_poly.entity_id
_entity_poly.type
_entity_poly.pdbx_seq_one_letter_code
_entity_poly.pdbx_strand_id
1 'polypeptide(L)'
;MFTIHAYIGFTIDKVIHNIIRQLQHLVSDEVCLQVVDVYLAERKRGAAGGNLSSQCVRSAWETSYQWKAERVMAEENCFKVMFLQNTGQVTMTVELLDTEEAQADDPLDVQCLSSYMEQFVGTESSLCSHEGYFFKPVFLPRNLRRFRRWQVRQVEAMRCRREWHRQLGVENAGSLDCRFKLNTHKMVFVMNSEDYMYRRGALVKARKSQHRVAANQHDRFDKWHQGWLANHVTAPADRVVQNWLLGEETDDMIPCKTTCLQTKLKGQAVNRYQVHYSGSKAPASP
;
A
#
# COMPACT_ATOMS: atom_id res chain seq x y z
N MET A 1 -63.28 -14.95 -12.24
CA MET A 1 -62.58 -14.58 -13.49
C MET A 1 -61.45 -13.61 -13.17
N PHE A 2 -60.35 -14.05 -12.53
CA PHE A 2 -59.04 -13.39 -12.56
C PHE A 2 -57.99 -14.45 -12.18
N THR A 3 -57.15 -14.82 -13.13
CA THR A 3 -56.14 -15.89 -13.05
C THR A 3 -54.87 -15.45 -12.32
N ILE A 4 -53.90 -16.36 -12.12
CA ILE A 4 -52.55 -16.11 -11.55
C ILE A 4 -51.82 -14.87 -12.09
N HIS A 5 -52.14 -14.43 -13.31
CA HIS A 5 -51.60 -13.20 -13.93
C HIS A 5 -52.06 -11.90 -13.25
N ALA A 6 -53.23 -11.89 -12.59
CA ALA A 6 -53.72 -10.71 -11.86
C ALA A 6 -52.89 -10.44 -10.60
N TYR A 7 -52.42 -11.50 -9.93
CA TYR A 7 -51.50 -11.37 -8.81
C TYR A 7 -50.18 -10.76 -9.25
N ILE A 8 -49.58 -11.25 -10.35
CA ILE A 8 -48.33 -10.71 -10.91
C ILE A 8 -48.46 -9.21 -11.24
N GLY A 9 -49.56 -8.80 -11.88
CA GLY A 9 -49.82 -7.39 -12.16
C GLY A 9 -49.90 -6.53 -10.90
N PHE A 10 -50.58 -7.02 -9.85
CA PHE A 10 -50.68 -6.33 -8.56
C PHE A 10 -49.34 -6.21 -7.84
N THR A 11 -48.49 -7.25 -7.86
CA THR A 11 -47.15 -7.18 -7.26
C THR A 11 -46.25 -6.22 -8.01
N ILE A 12 -46.30 -6.20 -9.34
CA ILE A 12 -45.56 -5.24 -10.16
C ILE A 12 -46.03 -3.82 -9.87
N ASP A 13 -47.35 -3.57 -9.78
CA ASP A 13 -47.90 -2.25 -9.43
C ASP A 13 -47.41 -1.76 -8.06
N LYS A 14 -47.36 -2.64 -7.05
CA LYS A 14 -46.77 -2.33 -5.73
C LYS A 14 -45.28 -2.00 -5.81
N VAL A 15 -44.51 -2.73 -6.61
CA VAL A 15 -43.08 -2.47 -6.81
C VAL A 15 -42.89 -1.13 -7.51
N ILE A 16 -43.67 -0.83 -8.54
CA ILE A 16 -43.64 0.45 -9.26
C ILE A 16 -43.97 1.61 -8.30
N HIS A 17 -45.04 1.49 -7.52
CA HIS A 17 -45.39 2.50 -6.51
C HIS A 17 -44.26 2.73 -5.50
N ASN A 18 -43.61 1.66 -5.03
CA ASN A 18 -42.46 1.79 -4.13
C ASN A 18 -41.27 2.47 -4.81
N ILE A 19 -40.94 2.12 -6.06
CA ILE A 19 -39.85 2.77 -6.81
C ILE A 19 -40.14 4.26 -6.97
N ILE A 20 -41.36 4.62 -7.37
CA ILE A 20 -41.77 6.03 -7.53
C ILE A 20 -41.62 6.78 -6.20
N ARG A 21 -42.08 6.20 -5.09
CA ARG A 21 -41.97 6.82 -3.76
C ARG A 21 -40.51 7.07 -3.36
N GLN A 22 -39.63 6.10 -3.62
CA GLN A 22 -38.19 6.24 -3.31
C GLN A 22 -37.51 7.29 -4.21
N LEU A 23 -37.85 7.33 -5.50
CA LEU A 23 -37.36 8.36 -6.42
C LEU A 23 -37.83 9.76 -6.01
N GLN A 24 -39.08 9.91 -5.59
CA GLN A 24 -39.61 11.17 -5.07
C GLN A 24 -38.83 11.63 -3.84
N HIS A 25 -38.51 10.71 -2.91
CA HIS A 25 -37.65 11.02 -1.77
C HIS A 25 -36.27 11.52 -2.21
N LEU A 26 -35.60 10.80 -3.10
CA LEU A 26 -34.24 11.13 -3.54
C LEU A 26 -34.15 12.50 -4.24
N VAL A 27 -35.20 12.92 -4.94
CA VAL A 27 -35.22 14.21 -5.67
C VAL A 27 -35.77 15.36 -4.80
N SER A 28 -36.53 15.06 -3.74
CA SER A 28 -37.13 16.09 -2.88
C SER A 28 -36.35 16.35 -1.61
N ASP A 29 -35.54 15.38 -1.18
CA ASP A 29 -34.76 15.48 0.04
C ASP A 29 -33.57 16.43 -0.14
N GLU A 30 -33.47 17.40 0.76
CA GLU A 30 -32.48 18.47 0.69
C GLU A 30 -31.05 17.92 0.83
N VAL A 31 -30.84 16.93 1.72
CA VAL A 31 -29.54 16.29 1.92
C VAL A 31 -29.11 15.56 0.64
N CYS A 32 -30.01 14.79 0.01
CA CYS A 32 -29.74 14.12 -1.26
C CYS A 32 -29.32 15.11 -2.37
N LEU A 33 -30.03 16.25 -2.48
CA LEU A 33 -29.72 17.28 -3.46
C LEU A 33 -28.34 17.91 -3.20
N GLN A 34 -28.04 18.27 -1.95
CA GLN A 34 -26.75 18.83 -1.57
C GLN A 34 -25.59 17.86 -1.85
N VAL A 35 -25.75 16.56 -1.55
CA VAL A 35 -24.73 15.53 -1.85
C VAL A 35 -24.46 15.42 -3.35
N VAL A 36 -25.51 15.46 -4.17
CA VAL A 36 -25.37 15.45 -5.64
C VAL A 36 -24.59 16.67 -6.12
N ASP A 37 -24.87 17.85 -5.58
CA ASP A 37 -24.17 19.09 -5.92
C ASP A 37 -22.69 19.04 -5.54
N VAL A 38 -22.37 18.54 -4.33
CA VAL A 38 -20.98 18.34 -3.89
C VAL A 38 -20.27 17.37 -4.84
N TYR A 39 -20.89 16.24 -5.19
CA TYR A 39 -20.32 15.29 -6.15
C TYR A 39 -20.04 15.93 -7.52
N LEU A 40 -21.01 16.66 -8.07
CA LEU A 40 -20.88 17.28 -9.40
C LEU A 40 -19.79 18.36 -9.42
N ALA A 41 -19.64 19.13 -8.34
CA ALA A 41 -18.60 20.14 -8.19
C ALA A 41 -17.21 19.51 -8.06
N GLU A 42 -17.06 18.50 -7.21
CA GLU A 42 -15.78 17.85 -6.91
C GLU A 42 -15.32 16.90 -8.03
N ARG A 43 -16.25 16.32 -8.79
CA ARG A 43 -15.94 15.57 -10.02
C ARG A 43 -15.24 16.42 -11.06
N LYS A 44 -15.68 17.66 -11.27
CA LYS A 44 -15.02 18.60 -12.21
C LYS A 44 -13.58 18.94 -11.79
N ARG A 45 -13.27 18.81 -10.50
CA ARG A 45 -11.94 19.07 -9.91
C ARG A 45 -11.05 17.82 -9.86
N GLY A 46 -11.55 16.65 -10.27
CA GLY A 46 -10.81 15.38 -10.20
C GLY A 46 -10.73 14.78 -8.79
N ALA A 47 -11.55 15.27 -7.85
CA ALA A 47 -11.59 14.81 -6.46
C ALA A 47 -12.50 13.59 -6.25
N ALA A 48 -13.31 13.21 -7.24
CA ALA A 48 -14.26 12.10 -7.17
C ALA A 48 -13.68 10.77 -7.70
N GLY A 49 -12.41 10.49 -7.44
CA GLY A 49 -11.74 9.27 -7.91
C GLY A 49 -11.07 9.37 -9.28
N GLY A 50 -10.39 8.30 -9.70
CA GLY A 50 -9.56 8.23 -10.89
C GLY A 50 -8.55 7.09 -10.84
N ASN A 51 -7.59 7.05 -11.77
CA ASN A 51 -6.58 5.98 -11.84
C ASN A 51 -5.78 5.86 -10.53
N LEU A 52 -5.51 4.63 -10.11
CA LEU A 52 -4.77 4.32 -8.87
C LEU A 52 -3.38 4.99 -8.84
N SER A 53 -2.70 5.05 -9.99
CA SER A 53 -1.38 5.69 -10.14
C SER A 53 -1.38 7.19 -9.81
N SER A 54 -2.52 7.85 -9.95
CA SER A 54 -2.67 9.30 -9.69
C SER A 54 -3.21 9.61 -8.29
N GLN A 55 -3.41 8.59 -7.44
CA GLN A 55 -4.05 8.75 -6.13
C GLN A 55 -3.29 9.72 -5.20
N CYS A 56 -1.95 9.67 -5.18
CA CYS A 56 -1.16 10.53 -4.28
C CYS A 56 -1.37 12.02 -4.56
N VAL A 57 -1.43 12.41 -5.84
CA VAL A 57 -1.64 13.81 -6.26
C VAL A 57 -3.08 14.27 -5.98
N ARG A 58 -4.04 13.35 -6.06
CA ARG A 58 -5.46 13.62 -5.82
C ARG A 58 -5.86 13.52 -4.34
N SER A 59 -5.02 12.93 -3.49
CA SER A 59 -5.32 12.63 -2.07
C SER A 59 -5.91 13.82 -1.30
N ALA A 60 -5.27 15.00 -1.37
CA ALA A 60 -5.76 16.20 -0.67
C ALA A 60 -7.15 16.65 -1.14
N TRP A 61 -7.44 16.50 -2.44
CA TRP A 61 -8.72 16.84 -3.04
C TRP A 61 -9.79 15.82 -2.66
N GLU A 62 -9.46 14.52 -2.70
CA GLU A 62 -10.33 13.42 -2.25
C GLU A 62 -10.69 13.56 -0.76
N THR A 63 -9.71 13.93 0.10
CA THR A 63 -9.96 14.20 1.52
C THR A 63 -10.86 15.42 1.71
N SER A 64 -10.65 16.49 0.95
CA SER A 64 -11.53 17.67 1.00
C SER A 64 -12.97 17.33 0.58
N TYR A 65 -13.13 16.50 -0.46
CA TYR A 65 -14.44 16.01 -0.87
C TYR A 65 -15.10 15.17 0.22
N GLN A 66 -14.35 14.27 0.87
CA GLN A 66 -14.82 13.47 1.98
C GLN A 66 -15.33 14.34 3.14
N TRP A 67 -14.56 15.32 3.61
CA TRP A 67 -14.99 16.22 4.69
C TRP A 67 -16.22 17.05 4.35
N LYS A 68 -16.36 17.49 3.08
CA LYS A 68 -17.56 18.19 2.62
C LYS A 68 -18.79 17.29 2.66
N ALA A 69 -18.65 16.04 2.23
CA ALA A 69 -19.73 15.06 2.25
C ALA A 69 -20.13 14.68 3.69
N GLU A 70 -19.16 14.43 4.58
CA GLU A 70 -19.40 14.15 6.00
C GLU A 70 -20.13 15.31 6.69
N ARG A 71 -19.79 16.57 6.38
CA ARG A 71 -20.48 17.74 6.95
C ARG A 71 -21.94 17.86 6.49
N VAL A 72 -22.24 17.50 5.24
CA VAL A 72 -23.61 17.53 4.71
C VAL A 72 -24.45 16.39 5.31
N MET A 73 -23.82 15.26 5.61
CA MET A 73 -24.45 14.05 6.13
C MET A 73 -24.06 13.78 7.60
N ALA A 74 -23.98 14.83 8.42
CA ALA A 74 -23.43 14.73 9.78
C ALA A 74 -24.25 13.81 10.72
N GLU A 75 -25.55 13.66 10.46
CA GLU A 75 -26.45 12.81 11.26
C GLU A 75 -26.59 11.38 10.70
N GLU A 76 -25.90 11.08 9.59
CA GLU A 76 -26.04 9.83 8.85
C GLU A 76 -24.73 9.04 8.85
N ASN A 77 -24.84 7.71 8.81
CA ASN A 77 -23.66 6.85 8.70
C ASN A 77 -23.07 6.93 7.28
N CYS A 78 -21.91 7.59 7.16
CA CYS A 78 -21.26 7.77 5.87
C CYS A 78 -20.40 6.55 5.49
N PHE A 79 -20.60 6.03 4.28
CA PHE A 79 -19.79 4.93 3.75
C PHE A 79 -19.00 5.38 2.52
N LYS A 80 -17.70 5.13 2.55
CA LYS A 80 -16.81 5.31 1.40
C LYS A 80 -16.68 4.01 0.63
N VAL A 81 -17.17 4.03 -0.61
CA VAL A 81 -17.06 2.90 -1.53
C VAL A 81 -15.94 3.17 -2.53
N MET A 82 -14.98 2.24 -2.65
CA MET A 82 -13.91 2.32 -3.63
C MET A 82 -13.89 1.08 -4.51
N PHE A 83 -13.62 1.29 -5.80
CA PHE A 83 -13.44 0.23 -6.79
C PHE A 83 -11.99 0.23 -7.26
N LEU A 84 -11.26 -0.85 -6.97
CA LEU A 84 -9.89 -1.05 -7.42
C LEU A 84 -9.88 -2.09 -8.53
N GLN A 85 -9.57 -1.65 -9.74
CA GLN A 85 -9.43 -2.53 -10.90
C GLN A 85 -7.97 -2.96 -11.06
N ASN A 86 -7.73 -4.27 -10.95
CA ASN A 86 -6.49 -4.93 -11.34
C ASN A 86 -6.74 -5.79 -12.60
N THR A 87 -5.67 -6.23 -13.26
CA THR A 87 -5.76 -7.07 -14.46
C THR A 87 -6.57 -8.35 -14.19
N GLY A 88 -7.81 -8.40 -14.67
CA GLY A 88 -8.71 -9.55 -14.53
C GLY A 88 -9.53 -9.63 -13.23
N GLN A 89 -9.41 -8.65 -12.32
CA GLN A 89 -10.20 -8.63 -11.07
C GLN A 89 -10.56 -7.21 -10.65
N VAL A 90 -11.82 -6.99 -10.26
CA VAL A 90 -12.30 -5.75 -9.63
C VAL A 90 -12.55 -6.03 -8.15
N THR A 91 -11.90 -5.27 -7.28
CA THR A 91 -12.09 -5.34 -5.83
C THR A 91 -12.90 -4.13 -5.39
N MET A 92 -14.06 -4.38 -4.78
CA MET A 92 -14.86 -3.35 -4.11
C MET A 92 -14.51 -3.32 -2.62
N THR A 93 -14.19 -2.15 -2.09
CA THR A 93 -13.98 -1.93 -0.66
C THR A 93 -15.02 -0.94 -0.15
N VAL A 94 -15.64 -1.26 0.99
CA VAL A 94 -16.58 -0.38 1.69
C VAL A 94 -15.96 -0.07 3.03
N GLU A 95 -15.76 1.21 3.30
CA GLU A 95 -15.21 1.74 4.54
C GLU A 95 -16.30 2.58 5.23
N LEU A 96 -16.58 2.27 6.49
CA LEU A 96 -17.43 3.12 7.33
C LEU A 96 -16.58 4.31 7.79
N LEU A 97 -17.05 5.53 7.51
CA LEU A 97 -16.42 6.76 7.96
C LEU A 97 -16.87 7.04 9.39
N ASP A 98 -15.92 7.48 10.22
CA ASP A 98 -16.21 7.83 11.60
C ASP A 98 -16.89 9.21 11.63
N THR A 99 -18.21 9.20 11.79
CA THR A 99 -19.03 10.41 11.92
C THR A 99 -19.27 10.79 13.37
N GLU A 100 -18.70 10.05 14.33
CA GLU A 100 -18.74 10.45 15.73
C GLU A 100 -17.83 11.67 15.89
N GLU A 101 -18.40 12.81 16.32
CA GLU A 101 -17.59 13.96 16.70
C GLU A 101 -16.59 13.48 17.75
N ALA A 102 -15.28 13.60 17.44
CA ALA A 102 -14.25 13.43 18.45
C ALA A 102 -14.64 14.36 19.61
N GLN A 103 -15.12 13.77 20.72
CA GLN A 103 -15.37 14.51 21.94
C GLN A 103 -14.13 15.35 22.17
N ALA A 104 -14.27 16.67 22.21
CA ALA A 104 -13.15 17.54 22.54
C ALA A 104 -12.63 17.05 23.90
N ASP A 105 -11.42 16.49 23.91
CA ASP A 105 -10.83 15.84 25.07
C ASP A 105 -10.99 16.77 26.29
N ASP A 106 -11.60 16.25 27.36
CA ASP A 106 -11.79 16.98 28.61
C ASP A 106 -10.41 17.44 29.11
N PRO A 107 -10.18 18.72 29.45
CA PRO A 107 -8.88 19.21 29.93
C PRO A 107 -8.24 18.39 31.07
N LEU A 108 -9.04 17.62 31.81
CA LEU A 108 -8.60 16.64 32.81
C LEU A 108 -7.82 15.44 32.22
N ASP A 109 -8.21 14.95 31.04
CA ASP A 109 -7.52 13.84 30.36
C ASP A 109 -6.15 14.26 29.81
N VAL A 110 -6.02 15.54 29.43
CA VAL A 110 -4.75 16.14 28.99
C VAL A 110 -3.71 16.18 30.13
N GLN A 111 -4.14 16.43 31.37
CA GLN A 111 -3.26 16.40 32.55
C GLN A 111 -2.89 14.98 33.01
N CYS A 112 -3.76 14.00 32.75
CA CYS A 112 -3.45 12.59 33.00
C CYS A 112 -2.38 12.09 32.02
N LEU A 113 -2.46 12.51 30.75
CA LEU A 113 -1.46 12.22 29.72
C LEU A 113 -0.10 12.84 30.03
N SER A 114 -0.05 14.10 30.50
CA SER A 114 1.23 14.73 30.87
C SER A 114 1.90 13.98 32.05
N SER A 115 1.12 13.62 33.06
CA SER A 115 1.59 12.87 34.23
C SER A 115 2.05 11.45 33.88
N TYR A 116 1.35 10.79 32.94
CA TYR A 116 1.73 9.49 32.42
C TYR A 116 3.05 9.57 31.63
N MET A 117 3.20 10.57 30.75
CA MET A 117 4.42 10.73 29.95
C MET A 117 5.66 11.06 30.80
N GLU A 118 5.52 11.88 31.85
CA GLU A 118 6.61 12.21 32.76
C GLU A 118 7.20 10.97 33.46
N GLN A 119 6.38 9.95 33.76
CA GLN A 119 6.85 8.69 34.35
C GLN A 119 7.74 7.85 33.41
N PHE A 120 7.59 8.00 32.09
CA PHE A 120 8.37 7.24 31.10
C PHE A 120 9.54 8.04 30.49
N VAL A 121 9.53 9.37 30.61
CA VAL A 121 10.57 10.26 30.07
C VAL A 121 11.55 10.75 31.14
N GLY A 122 11.16 10.73 32.42
CA GLY A 122 12.02 11.10 33.54
C GLY A 122 13.23 10.17 33.73
N THR A 123 14.39 10.75 34.02
CA THR A 123 15.68 10.04 34.23
C THR A 123 15.70 9.10 35.45
N GLU A 124 14.60 9.05 36.22
CA GLU A 124 14.41 8.21 37.41
C GLU A 124 13.81 6.82 37.11
N SER A 125 13.60 6.42 35.84
CA SER A 125 13.05 5.09 35.50
C SER A 125 13.98 3.90 35.80
N SER A 126 15.15 4.13 36.39
CA SER A 126 16.18 3.11 36.63
C SER A 126 15.90 2.18 37.83
N LEU A 127 14.79 2.37 38.57
CA LEU A 127 14.53 1.63 39.82
C LEU A 127 13.23 0.81 39.83
N CYS A 128 12.48 0.73 38.72
CA CYS A 128 11.29 -0.11 38.67
C CYS A 128 11.68 -1.54 38.26
N SER A 129 11.59 -2.46 39.22
CA SER A 129 11.90 -3.89 39.07
C SER A 129 11.18 -4.49 37.86
N HIS A 130 11.95 -4.91 36.85
CA HIS A 130 11.46 -5.61 35.65
C HIS A 130 11.05 -7.05 35.97
N GLU A 131 10.00 -7.24 36.76
CA GLU A 131 9.35 -8.54 36.95
C GLU A 131 8.02 -8.55 36.20
N GLY A 132 8.00 -9.17 35.00
CA GLY A 132 6.75 -9.72 34.44
C GLY A 132 6.29 -9.24 33.06
N TYR A 133 6.85 -8.19 32.47
CA TYR A 133 6.37 -7.69 31.16
C TYR A 133 7.42 -7.80 30.05
N PHE A 134 7.85 -9.02 29.72
CA PHE A 134 8.85 -9.18 28.66
C PHE A 134 8.32 -8.96 27.24
N PHE A 135 7.01 -9.05 26.97
CA PHE A 135 6.46 -8.70 25.65
C PHE A 135 4.97 -8.38 25.76
N LYS A 136 4.56 -7.12 25.58
CA LYS A 136 3.18 -6.79 25.21
C LYS A 136 3.12 -6.76 23.68
N PRO A 137 2.59 -7.81 23.00
CA PRO A 137 2.65 -7.87 21.56
C PRO A 137 1.73 -6.81 20.94
N VAL A 138 2.32 -5.83 20.26
CA VAL A 138 1.63 -4.88 19.37
C VAL A 138 1.28 -5.59 18.06
N PHE A 139 0.41 -6.61 18.13
CA PHE A 139 -0.04 -7.34 16.95
C PHE A 139 -1.56 -7.46 16.93
N LEU A 140 -2.14 -7.24 15.75
CA LEU A 140 -3.54 -7.54 15.46
C LEU A 140 -3.87 -9.02 15.79
N PRO A 141 -5.06 -9.32 16.35
CA PRO A 141 -5.45 -10.66 16.81
C PRO A 141 -5.23 -11.79 15.80
N ARG A 142 -5.39 -11.51 14.50
CA ARG A 142 -5.14 -12.48 13.40
C ARG A 142 -3.72 -13.01 13.35
N ASN A 143 -2.74 -12.18 13.74
CA ASN A 143 -1.32 -12.54 13.75
C ASN A 143 -0.91 -13.23 15.05
N LEU A 144 -1.75 -13.12 16.09
CA LEU A 144 -1.46 -13.64 17.44
C LEU A 144 -1.36 -15.17 17.45
N ARG A 145 -2.13 -15.89 16.63
CA ARG A 145 -2.04 -17.37 16.54
C ARG A 145 -0.72 -17.85 15.93
N ARG A 146 -0.20 -17.12 14.93
CA ARG A 146 1.10 -17.41 14.32
C ARG A 146 2.24 -17.02 15.26
N PHE A 147 2.09 -15.89 15.95
CA PHE A 147 3.00 -15.44 16.99
C PHE A 147 3.05 -16.41 18.17
N ARG A 148 1.91 -16.88 18.70
CA ARG A 148 1.85 -17.84 19.81
C ARG A 148 2.50 -19.18 19.46
N ARG A 149 2.24 -19.72 18.25
CA ARG A 149 2.93 -20.94 17.77
C ARG A 149 4.43 -20.76 17.60
N TRP A 150 4.85 -19.56 17.20
CA TRP A 150 6.26 -19.19 17.18
C TRP A 150 6.80 -19.07 18.62
N GLN A 151 6.10 -18.37 19.51
CA GLN A 151 6.45 -18.10 20.90
C GLN A 151 6.59 -19.37 21.73
N VAL A 152 5.69 -20.34 21.59
CA VAL A 152 5.81 -21.65 22.27
C VAL A 152 7.07 -22.37 21.83
N ARG A 153 7.33 -22.44 20.51
CA ARG A 153 8.60 -22.98 19.97
C ARG A 153 9.82 -22.19 20.44
N GLN A 154 9.69 -20.89 20.67
CA GLN A 154 10.77 -20.06 21.23
C GLN A 154 10.99 -20.32 22.72
N VAL A 155 9.92 -20.46 23.52
CA VAL A 155 9.98 -20.73 24.97
C VAL A 155 10.53 -22.13 25.26
N GLU A 156 10.14 -23.12 24.46
CA GLU A 156 10.72 -24.47 24.50
C GLU A 156 12.21 -24.44 24.15
N ALA A 157 12.61 -23.62 23.15
CA ALA A 157 14.01 -23.40 22.80
C ALA A 157 14.79 -22.57 23.85
N MET A 158 14.13 -21.69 24.62
CA MET A 158 14.74 -20.86 25.67
C MET A 158 15.28 -21.67 26.87
N ARG A 159 14.92 -22.95 27.01
CA ARG A 159 15.51 -23.83 28.04
C ARG A 159 17.03 -24.03 27.85
N CYS A 160 17.59 -23.76 26.67
CA CYS A 160 19.04 -23.68 26.41
C CYS A 160 19.55 -22.23 26.53
N ARG A 161 19.66 -21.75 27.77
CA ARG A 161 19.73 -20.32 28.15
C ARG A 161 21.00 -19.53 27.71
N ARG A 162 22.12 -20.18 27.37
CA ARG A 162 23.43 -19.50 27.25
C ARG A 162 23.79 -19.05 25.82
N GLU A 163 23.31 -19.72 24.78
CA GLU A 163 23.73 -19.43 23.40
C GLU A 163 22.81 -18.41 22.69
N TRP A 164 21.54 -18.35 23.07
CA TRP A 164 20.50 -17.67 22.27
C TRP A 164 20.18 -16.23 22.67
N HIS A 165 20.66 -15.71 23.81
CA HIS A 165 20.54 -14.28 24.15
C HIS A 165 21.16 -13.36 23.08
N ARG A 166 22.17 -13.87 22.35
CA ARG A 166 22.78 -13.16 21.21
C ARG A 166 22.00 -13.28 19.88
N GLN A 167 20.92 -14.06 19.83
CA GLN A 167 20.16 -14.34 18.60
C GLN A 167 18.68 -13.92 18.69
N LEU A 168 18.22 -13.48 19.86
CA LEU A 168 16.84 -13.09 20.14
C LEU A 168 16.77 -11.62 20.51
N GLY A 169 15.97 -10.86 19.75
CA GLY A 169 15.76 -9.42 19.96
C GLY A 169 15.28 -8.73 18.68
N VAL A 170 14.68 -7.56 18.82
CA VAL A 170 14.61 -6.57 17.74
C VAL A 170 15.88 -5.73 17.87
N GLU A 171 16.68 -5.68 16.81
CA GLU A 171 17.78 -4.72 16.74
C GLU A 171 17.18 -3.38 16.32
N ASN A 172 17.40 -2.35 17.13
CA ASN A 172 17.12 -0.97 16.78
C ASN A 172 18.42 -0.38 16.22
N ALA A 173 18.43 -0.09 14.92
CA ALA A 173 19.45 0.76 14.33
C ALA A 173 18.93 2.19 14.47
N GLY A 174 19.11 2.74 15.66
CA GLY A 174 18.39 3.93 16.07
C GLY A 174 19.26 5.17 16.18
N SER A 175 18.87 6.20 15.44
CA SER A 175 19.26 7.58 15.68
C SER A 175 18.04 8.49 15.55
N LEU A 176 16.83 7.98 15.80
CA LEU A 176 15.61 8.81 15.85
C LEU A 176 15.75 9.81 17.00
N ASP A 177 15.80 11.08 16.64
CA ASP A 177 15.85 12.20 17.57
C ASP A 177 14.55 12.99 17.39
N CYS A 178 13.79 13.11 18.48
CA CYS A 178 12.54 13.87 18.49
C CYS A 178 12.59 14.93 19.58
N ARG A 179 12.12 16.13 19.25
CA ARG A 179 12.05 17.26 20.19
C ARG A 179 10.61 17.58 20.51
N PHE A 180 10.31 17.58 21.80
CA PHE A 180 9.00 17.95 22.31
C PHE A 180 8.95 19.46 22.59
N LYS A 181 8.05 20.16 21.91
CA LYS A 181 7.73 21.55 22.24
C LYS A 181 6.58 21.55 23.25
N LEU A 182 6.92 21.48 24.54
CA LEU A 182 5.97 21.38 25.66
C LEU A 182 4.90 22.49 25.65
N ASN A 183 5.26 23.70 25.21
CA ASN A 183 4.33 24.83 25.12
C ASN A 183 3.28 24.73 24.00
N THR A 184 3.52 23.92 22.98
CA THR A 184 2.63 23.77 21.82
C THR A 184 2.08 22.36 21.70
N HIS A 185 2.46 21.44 22.61
CA HIS A 185 2.15 20.02 22.58
C HIS A 185 2.49 19.37 21.22
N LYS A 186 3.53 19.90 20.53
CA LYS A 186 3.96 19.41 19.21
C LYS A 186 5.25 18.62 19.35
N MET A 187 5.23 17.40 18.81
CA MET A 187 6.41 16.58 18.58
C MET A 187 7.02 16.96 17.21
N VAL A 188 8.33 17.22 17.17
CA VAL A 188 9.06 17.50 15.93
C VAL A 188 10.18 16.46 15.77
N PHE A 189 10.15 15.72 14.67
CA PHE A 189 11.22 14.79 14.31
C PHE A 189 12.39 15.55 13.67
N VAL A 190 13.61 15.21 14.07
CA VAL A 190 14.81 15.71 13.39
C VAL A 190 14.90 15.04 12.03
N MET A 191 15.05 15.83 10.96
CA MET A 191 15.21 15.25 9.62
C MET A 191 16.46 14.37 9.56
N ASN A 192 16.35 13.25 8.83
CA ASN A 192 17.38 12.19 8.72
C ASN A 192 17.62 11.39 10.01
N SER A 193 16.74 11.54 11.01
CA SER A 193 16.71 10.72 12.22
C SER A 193 15.62 9.65 12.03
N GLU A 194 16.00 8.45 11.60
CA GLU A 194 15.08 7.33 11.40
C GLU A 194 15.49 6.16 12.28
N ASP A 195 14.51 5.53 12.92
CA ASP A 195 14.72 4.30 13.69
C ASP A 195 14.29 3.10 12.84
N TYR A 196 15.24 2.23 12.52
CA TYR A 196 14.94 0.96 11.86
C TYR A 196 14.90 -0.16 12.87
N MET A 197 13.71 -0.72 13.06
CA MET A 197 13.51 -1.93 13.86
C MET A 197 13.46 -3.16 12.97
N TYR A 198 14.42 -4.06 13.12
CA TYR A 198 14.40 -5.35 12.44
C TYR A 198 14.68 -6.50 13.41
N ARG A 199 14.11 -7.67 13.13
CA ARG A 199 14.40 -8.86 13.96
C ARG A 199 15.88 -9.19 13.85
N ARG A 200 16.52 -9.53 14.97
CA ARG A 200 17.92 -9.91 15.01
C ARG A 200 18.22 -11.04 14.02
N GLY A 201 19.23 -10.83 13.18
CA GLY A 201 19.58 -11.74 12.09
C GLY A 201 18.66 -11.71 10.87
N ALA A 202 17.64 -10.83 10.80
CA ALA A 202 16.81 -10.65 9.61
C ALA A 202 17.64 -10.23 8.40
N LEU A 203 18.58 -9.29 8.56
CA LEU A 203 19.48 -8.87 7.49
C LEU A 203 20.39 -10.00 7.02
N VAL A 204 20.92 -10.81 7.93
CA VAL A 204 21.74 -11.99 7.60
C VAL A 204 20.91 -13.03 6.86
N LYS A 205 19.69 -13.31 7.33
CA LYS A 205 18.75 -14.22 6.66
C LYS A 205 18.37 -13.69 5.28
N ALA A 206 18.09 -12.39 5.15
CA ALA A 206 17.80 -11.73 3.88
C ALA A 206 18.96 -11.87 2.91
N ARG A 207 20.21 -11.61 3.33
CA ARG A 207 21.40 -11.82 2.49
C ARG A 207 21.54 -13.27 2.02
N LYS A 208 21.30 -14.24 2.91
CA LYS A 208 21.34 -15.68 2.56
C LYS A 208 20.21 -16.10 1.61
N SER A 209 19.00 -15.54 1.78
CA SER A 209 17.84 -15.89 0.96
C SER A 209 17.72 -15.09 -0.33
N GLN A 210 18.41 -13.93 -0.43
CA GLN A 210 18.30 -12.97 -1.52
C GLN A 210 18.49 -13.64 -2.88
N HIS A 211 19.54 -14.45 -3.04
CA HIS A 211 19.81 -15.12 -4.31
C HIS A 211 18.66 -16.04 -4.73
N ARG A 212 18.15 -16.86 -3.79
CA ARG A 212 17.03 -17.78 -4.06
C ARG A 212 15.74 -17.02 -4.38
N VAL A 213 15.46 -15.94 -3.66
CA VAL A 213 14.27 -15.11 -3.90
C VAL A 213 14.36 -14.42 -5.26
N ALA A 214 15.52 -13.84 -5.60
CA ALA A 214 15.75 -13.21 -6.89
C ALA A 214 15.64 -14.20 -8.06
N ALA A 215 16.20 -15.41 -7.92
CA ALA A 215 16.07 -16.47 -8.91
C ALA A 215 14.60 -16.88 -9.12
N ASN A 216 13.85 -17.10 -8.05
CA ASN A 216 12.43 -17.46 -8.15
C ASN A 216 11.57 -16.33 -8.74
N GLN A 217 11.87 -15.07 -8.39
CA GLN A 217 11.17 -13.93 -8.97
C GLN A 217 11.47 -13.78 -10.47
N HIS A 218 12.72 -14.01 -10.86
CA HIS A 218 13.12 -13.98 -12.26
C HIS A 218 12.46 -15.10 -13.07
N ASP A 219 12.43 -16.33 -12.57
CA ASP A 219 11.72 -17.45 -13.23
C ASP A 219 10.22 -17.17 -13.42
N ARG A 220 9.57 -16.56 -12.41
CA ARG A 220 8.16 -16.14 -12.52
C ARG A 220 7.97 -15.05 -13.56
N PHE A 221 8.88 -14.07 -13.59
CA PHE A 221 8.83 -12.99 -14.58
C PHE A 221 9.08 -13.51 -15.99
N ASP A 222 10.07 -14.37 -16.18
CA ASP A 222 10.39 -14.95 -17.49
C ASP A 222 9.21 -15.77 -18.02
N LYS A 223 8.59 -16.64 -17.20
CA LYS A 223 7.37 -17.37 -17.60
C LYS A 223 6.23 -16.45 -18.03
N TRP A 224 5.99 -15.37 -17.28
CA TRP A 224 4.99 -14.38 -17.66
C TRP A 224 5.36 -13.67 -18.97
N HIS A 225 6.61 -13.26 -19.12
CA HIS A 225 7.12 -12.56 -20.29
C HIS A 225 7.06 -13.43 -21.55
N GLN A 226 7.46 -14.70 -21.47
CA GLN A 226 7.35 -15.65 -22.58
C GLN A 226 5.88 -15.87 -22.98
N GLY A 227 4.98 -16.01 -22.01
CA GLY A 227 3.54 -16.11 -22.28
C GLY A 227 2.98 -14.85 -22.94
N TRP A 228 3.43 -13.67 -22.52
CA TRP A 228 3.05 -12.40 -23.13
C TRP A 228 3.57 -12.29 -24.57
N LEU A 229 4.85 -12.61 -24.81
CA LEU A 229 5.45 -12.61 -26.15
C LEU A 229 4.68 -13.53 -27.10
N ALA A 230 4.35 -14.75 -26.68
CA ALA A 230 3.62 -15.70 -27.50
C ALA A 230 2.21 -15.21 -27.92
N ASN A 231 1.57 -14.39 -27.08
CA ASN A 231 0.22 -13.88 -27.35
C ASN A 231 0.20 -12.55 -28.12
N HIS A 232 1.28 -11.76 -28.03
CA HIS A 232 1.28 -10.37 -28.48
C HIS A 232 2.34 -10.02 -29.53
N VAL A 233 3.39 -10.84 -29.69
CA VAL A 233 4.48 -10.58 -30.63
C VAL A 233 4.43 -11.58 -31.77
N THR A 234 4.27 -11.08 -32.99
CA THR A 234 4.35 -11.89 -34.20
C THR A 234 5.80 -12.15 -34.58
N ALA A 235 6.09 -13.30 -35.21
CA ALA A 235 7.43 -13.65 -35.69
C ALA A 235 8.13 -12.54 -36.53
N PRO A 236 7.45 -11.80 -37.44
CA PRO A 236 8.08 -10.68 -38.13
C PRO A 236 8.41 -9.51 -37.20
N ALA A 237 7.57 -9.21 -36.21
CA ALA A 237 7.83 -8.14 -35.24
C ALA A 237 9.05 -8.46 -34.36
N ASP A 238 9.22 -9.72 -33.95
CA ASP A 238 10.40 -10.16 -33.20
C ASP A 238 11.70 -9.95 -34.00
N ARG A 239 11.68 -10.25 -35.30
CA ARG A 239 12.82 -10.02 -36.20
C ARG A 239 13.17 -8.55 -36.34
N VAL A 240 12.18 -7.67 -36.48
CA VAL A 240 12.39 -6.22 -36.56
C VAL A 240 13.08 -5.71 -35.29
N VAL A 241 12.64 -6.18 -34.11
CA VAL A 241 13.27 -5.80 -32.84
C VAL A 241 14.71 -6.32 -32.76
N GLN A 242 14.97 -7.55 -33.21
CA GLN A 242 16.33 -8.10 -33.26
C GLN A 242 17.23 -7.30 -34.22
N ASN A 243 16.76 -6.98 -35.42
CA ASN A 243 17.49 -6.18 -36.40
C ASN A 243 17.78 -4.77 -35.85
N TRP A 244 16.82 -4.17 -35.16
CA TRP A 244 16.99 -2.88 -34.49
C TRP A 244 18.04 -2.95 -33.38
N LEU A 245 18.01 -3.98 -32.52
CA LEU A 245 19.01 -4.20 -31.47
C LEU A 245 20.43 -4.44 -32.03
N LEU A 246 20.53 -5.05 -33.21
CA LEU A 246 21.80 -5.31 -33.87
C LEU A 246 22.29 -4.14 -34.75
N GLY A 247 21.42 -3.17 -35.03
CA GLY A 247 21.73 -1.98 -35.83
C GLY A 247 21.76 -2.23 -37.33
N GLU A 248 21.04 -3.25 -37.83
CA GLU A 248 21.10 -3.68 -39.25
C GLU A 248 20.16 -2.91 -40.19
N GLU A 249 19.24 -2.07 -39.68
CA GLU A 249 18.12 -1.50 -40.47
C GLU A 249 18.05 0.04 -40.54
N THR A 250 19.04 0.78 -40.06
CA THR A 250 18.96 2.26 -40.00
C THR A 250 20.08 2.95 -40.79
N ASP A 251 19.73 3.56 -41.92
CA ASP A 251 20.65 4.32 -42.79
C ASP A 251 21.27 5.55 -42.09
N ASP A 252 20.61 6.12 -41.07
CA ASP A 252 21.06 7.33 -40.36
C ASP A 252 21.94 7.04 -39.13
N MET A 253 22.29 5.78 -38.85
CA MET A 253 23.12 5.43 -37.68
C MET A 253 24.60 5.29 -38.02
N ILE A 254 25.46 5.68 -37.06
CA ILE A 254 26.92 5.52 -37.19
C ILE A 254 27.22 4.04 -37.42
N PRO A 255 28.00 3.67 -38.45
CA PRO A 255 28.37 2.28 -38.71
C PRO A 255 28.99 1.63 -37.47
N CYS A 256 28.26 0.68 -36.90
CA CYS A 256 28.67 -0.06 -35.73
C CYS A 256 28.29 -1.53 -35.89
N LYS A 257 29.10 -2.42 -35.30
CA LYS A 257 28.86 -3.85 -35.24
C LYS A 257 28.45 -4.20 -33.83
N THR A 258 27.18 -4.53 -33.63
CA THR A 258 26.68 -5.00 -32.34
C THR A 258 26.77 -6.52 -32.27
N THR A 259 27.37 -7.04 -31.22
CA THR A 259 27.39 -8.47 -30.93
C THR A 259 26.57 -8.75 -29.67
N CYS A 260 25.76 -9.80 -29.68
CA CYS A 260 25.02 -10.26 -28.51
C CYS A 260 25.72 -11.46 -27.89
N LEU A 261 26.11 -11.34 -26.62
CA LEU A 261 26.76 -12.39 -25.85
C LEU A 261 25.89 -12.80 -24.68
N GLN A 262 25.53 -14.07 -24.61
CA GLN A 262 24.80 -14.59 -23.47
C GLN A 262 25.76 -14.77 -22.29
N THR A 263 25.57 -13.97 -21.24
CA THR A 263 26.43 -13.96 -20.04
C THR A 263 25.61 -14.36 -18.82
N LYS A 264 26.24 -14.89 -17.77
CA LYS A 264 25.60 -15.10 -16.47
C LYS A 264 25.92 -13.96 -15.51
N LEU A 265 24.91 -13.21 -15.08
CA LEU A 265 25.05 -12.16 -14.07
C LEU A 265 24.28 -12.57 -12.81
N LYS A 266 25.01 -12.76 -11.70
CA LYS A 266 24.44 -13.25 -10.42
C LYS A 266 23.59 -14.52 -10.57
N GLY A 267 24.02 -15.45 -11.43
CA GLY A 267 23.34 -16.72 -11.68
C GLY A 267 22.21 -16.68 -12.72
N GLN A 268 21.85 -15.50 -13.23
CA GLN A 268 20.81 -15.33 -14.26
C GLN A 268 21.45 -15.17 -15.65
N ALA A 269 20.88 -15.79 -16.67
CA ALA A 269 21.32 -15.60 -18.05
C ALA A 269 20.81 -14.24 -18.56
N VAL A 270 21.72 -13.41 -19.07
CA VAL A 270 21.43 -12.09 -19.60
C VAL A 270 22.07 -11.93 -20.97
N ASN A 271 21.38 -11.24 -21.86
CA ASN A 271 21.92 -10.86 -23.17
C ASN A 271 22.73 -9.58 -23.01
N ARG A 272 24.05 -9.66 -23.22
CA ARG A 272 24.94 -8.52 -23.20
C ARG A 272 25.21 -8.10 -24.63
N TYR A 273 24.74 -6.91 -25.00
CA TYR A 273 25.01 -6.30 -26.30
C TYR A 273 26.31 -5.48 -26.20
N GLN A 274 27.25 -5.72 -27.11
CA GLN A 274 28.50 -4.99 -27.22
C GLN A 274 28.62 -4.37 -28.60
N VAL A 275 28.72 -3.05 -28.64
CA VAL A 275 28.79 -2.25 -29.86
C VAL A 275 30.24 -1.94 -30.19
N HIS A 276 30.66 -2.27 -31.40
CA HIS A 276 31.99 -1.96 -31.95
C HIS A 276 31.86 -0.94 -33.07
N TYR A 277 32.47 0.23 -32.93
CA TYR A 277 32.51 1.24 -33.99
C TYR A 277 33.68 0.96 -34.93
N SER A 278 33.46 1.12 -36.24
CA SER A 278 34.48 0.90 -37.27
C SER A 278 35.50 2.06 -37.38
N GLY A 279 35.18 3.23 -36.82
CA GLY A 279 36.06 4.41 -36.74
C GLY A 279 36.84 4.52 -35.43
N SER A 280 37.97 5.23 -35.43
CA SER A 280 38.90 5.37 -34.28
C SER A 280 38.36 6.14 -33.07
N LYS A 281 37.12 6.63 -33.10
CA LYS A 281 36.48 7.32 -31.98
C LYS A 281 35.04 6.85 -31.79
N ALA A 282 34.77 6.26 -30.63
CA ALA A 282 33.41 6.10 -30.14
C ALA A 282 32.79 7.50 -29.93
N PRO A 283 31.50 7.70 -30.22
CA PRO A 283 30.81 8.93 -29.84
C PRO A 283 30.87 9.12 -28.32
N ALA A 284 30.93 10.37 -27.86
CA ALA A 284 30.91 10.67 -26.44
C ALA A 284 29.58 10.15 -25.83
N SER A 285 29.69 9.38 -24.75
CA SER A 285 28.51 8.96 -23.98
C SER A 285 27.77 10.20 -23.46
N PRO A 286 26.42 10.23 -23.49
CA PRO A 286 25.64 11.30 -22.85
C PRO A 286 25.84 11.33 -21.33
#